data_AF-A0A3S6A147-F1
#
_entry.id   AF-A0A3S6A147-F1
#
_cell.length_a   1.000
_cell.length_b   1.000
_cell.length_c   1.000
_cell.angle_alpha   90.00
_cell.angle_beta   90.00
_cell.angle_gamma   90.00
#
_symmetry.space_group_name_H-M   'P 1'
#
loop_
_entity.id
_entity.type
_entity.pdbx_description
1 polymer ?
#
loop_
_entity_poly.entity_id
_entity_poly.type
_entity_poly.pdbx_seq_one_letter_code
_entity_poly.pdbx_strand_id
1 'polypeptide(L)'
;MDLPADHLLAFYTALKLHYEHGRSTFGKKLLATEMGPSDAYALLAANVMYDLSRRENKSDQLFEALCLLQYVLRNSTSNFHVKLLSLKIYHLFGCQVGAQEMYEYLDIKQIQLDSMGYVHCQLLPLGGRFSGNRNVYDATLKFFTNSYKERLEYIALTYRFCTFSKMEEFMNFKERLTNSLQYVACSVEAQICDLVSCYGNITQNLSAYVAMSIEPAEDRIAWHELSDNRDLGAIIRWDPLH
;
A
#
# COMPACT_ATOMS: atom_id res chain seq x y z
N MET A 1 7.64 -14.74 26.23
CA MET A 1 7.93 -14.03 27.50
C MET A 1 7.74 -12.56 27.20
N ASP A 2 6.70 -11.93 27.76
CA ASP A 2 6.45 -10.51 27.49
C ASP A 2 7.40 -9.65 28.33
N LEU A 3 8.35 -9.01 27.67
CA LEU A 3 9.27 -8.05 28.30
C LEU A 3 8.47 -6.90 28.93
N PRO A 4 8.87 -6.38 30.11
CA PRO A 4 8.23 -5.20 30.68
C PRO A 4 8.46 -3.95 29.81
N ALA A 5 7.57 -2.96 29.92
CA ALA A 5 7.61 -1.74 29.12
C ALA A 5 8.96 -1.00 29.21
N ASP A 6 9.54 -0.94 30.41
CA ASP A 6 10.85 -0.30 30.65
C ASP A 6 11.98 -0.98 29.86
N HIS A 7 11.93 -2.32 29.72
CA HIS A 7 12.92 -3.05 28.92
C HIS A 7 12.73 -2.80 27.42
N LEU A 8 11.48 -2.65 26.94
CA LEU A 8 11.21 -2.31 25.55
C LEU A 8 11.68 -0.88 25.22
N LEU A 9 11.49 0.07 26.12
CA LEU A 9 12.00 1.44 25.99
C LEU A 9 13.54 1.49 26.00
N ALA A 10 14.18 0.72 26.89
CA ALA A 10 15.63 0.57 26.90
C ALA A 10 16.14 -0.05 25.59
N PHE A 11 15.44 -1.08 25.08
CA PHE A 11 15.78 -1.73 23.81
C PHE A 11 15.63 -0.78 22.62
N TYR A 12 14.53 -0.03 22.55
CA TYR A 12 14.32 1.05 21.57
C TYR A 12 15.47 2.06 21.59
N THR A 13 15.89 2.49 22.79
CA THR A 13 17.01 3.45 22.96
C THR A 13 18.31 2.86 22.43
N ALA A 14 18.62 1.59 22.76
CA ALA A 14 19.80 0.90 22.25
C ALA A 14 19.79 0.80 20.72
N LEU A 15 18.65 0.43 20.12
CA LEU A 15 18.50 0.34 18.66
C LEU A 15 18.71 1.70 17.97
N LYS A 16 18.21 2.80 18.55
CA LYS A 16 18.47 4.16 18.05
C LYS A 16 19.96 4.52 18.10
N LEU A 17 20.64 4.18 19.19
CA LEU A 17 22.08 4.42 19.31
C LEU A 17 22.88 3.61 18.27
N HIS A 18 22.48 2.36 18.02
CA HIS A 18 23.08 1.54 16.96
C HIS A 18 22.79 2.09 15.56
N TYR A 19 21.58 2.60 15.31
CA TYR A 19 21.27 3.30 14.07
C TYR A 19 22.20 4.49 13.84
N GLU A 20 22.34 5.37 14.85
CA GLU A 20 23.20 6.57 14.76
C GLU A 20 24.67 6.24 14.60
N HIS A 21 25.17 5.25 15.35
CA HIS A 21 26.54 4.78 15.22
C HIS A 21 26.80 4.21 13.82
N GLY A 22 25.88 3.38 13.32
CA GLY A 22 26.02 2.75 12.01
C GLY A 22 26.00 3.77 10.86
N ARG A 23 25.09 4.73 10.95
CA ARG A 23 24.97 5.84 9.99
C ARG A 23 26.24 6.71 9.99
N SER A 24 26.69 7.15 11.17
CA SER A 24 27.84 8.04 11.29
C SER A 24 29.18 7.36 10.99
N THR A 25 29.31 6.06 11.21
CA THR A 25 30.57 5.33 11.01
C THR A 25 30.65 4.76 9.60
N PHE A 26 29.59 4.08 9.13
CA PHE A 26 29.61 3.28 7.91
C PHE A 26 28.80 3.89 6.77
N GLY A 27 27.85 4.80 7.04
CA GLY A 27 26.94 5.39 6.05
C GLY A 27 27.40 6.70 5.39
N LYS A 28 28.69 7.07 5.46
CA LYS A 28 29.20 8.42 5.11
C LYS A 28 29.23 8.79 3.62
N LYS A 29 29.05 7.83 2.70
CA LYS A 29 29.18 8.05 1.23
C LYS A 29 28.17 7.24 0.42
N LEU A 30 26.98 7.04 0.98
CA LEU A 30 25.92 6.32 0.26
C LEU A 30 25.36 7.19 -0.86
N LEU A 31 25.05 6.57 -1.99
CA LEU A 31 24.24 7.18 -3.02
C LEU A 31 22.81 7.39 -2.48
N ALA A 32 22.09 8.37 -3.00
CA ALA A 32 20.70 8.61 -2.60
C ALA A 32 19.78 7.40 -2.85
N THR A 33 20.17 6.52 -3.77
CA THR A 33 19.47 5.26 -4.12
C THR A 33 19.79 4.11 -3.17
N GLU A 34 20.82 4.22 -2.34
CA GLU A 34 21.26 3.15 -1.44
C GLU A 34 20.54 3.23 -0.10
N MET A 35 20.17 2.06 0.43
CA MET A 35 19.69 1.93 1.80
C MET A 35 20.87 1.91 2.76
N GLY A 36 20.70 2.53 3.93
CA GLY A 36 21.73 2.57 4.96
C GLY A 36 21.95 1.21 5.61
N PRO A 37 23.20 0.82 5.93
CA PRO A 37 23.50 -0.47 6.53
C PRO A 37 22.87 -0.65 7.93
N SER A 38 22.54 0.47 8.59
CA SER A 38 21.93 0.48 9.91
C SER A 38 20.42 0.75 9.90
N ASP A 39 19.79 0.97 8.74
CA ASP A 39 18.37 1.31 8.64
C ASP A 39 17.46 0.23 9.28
N ALA A 40 17.87 -1.03 9.22
CA ALA A 40 17.15 -2.14 9.85
C ALA A 40 17.02 -1.97 11.39
N TYR A 41 18.00 -1.35 12.06
CA TYR A 41 17.89 -1.05 13.50
C TYR A 41 16.76 -0.06 13.78
N ALA A 42 16.61 0.96 12.94
CA ALA A 42 15.55 1.94 13.09
C ALA A 42 14.17 1.35 12.76
N LEU A 43 14.08 0.48 11.75
CA LEU A 43 12.84 -0.27 11.46
C LEU A 43 12.45 -1.17 12.63
N LEU A 44 13.40 -1.91 13.22
CA LEU A 44 13.13 -2.74 14.40
C LEU A 44 12.69 -1.87 15.59
N ALA A 45 13.35 -0.74 15.81
CA ALA A 45 12.98 0.22 16.86
C ALA A 45 11.55 0.74 16.69
N ALA A 46 11.15 1.06 15.46
CA ALA A 46 9.78 1.49 15.16
C ALA A 46 8.74 0.39 15.43
N ASN A 47 9.03 -0.88 15.11
CA ASN A 47 8.14 -2.00 15.43
C ASN A 47 8.00 -2.21 16.94
N VAL A 48 9.10 -2.15 17.70
CA VAL A 48 9.06 -2.23 19.18
C VAL A 48 8.14 -1.15 19.78
N MET A 49 8.21 0.08 19.25
CA MET A 49 7.36 1.17 19.70
C MET A 49 5.90 1.01 19.27
N TYR A 50 5.65 0.42 18.11
CA TYR A 50 4.31 0.04 17.68
C TYR A 50 3.70 -1.01 18.62
N ASP A 51 4.45 -2.05 18.99
CA ASP A 51 3.98 -3.08 19.93
C ASP A 51 3.70 -2.50 21.31
N LEU A 52 4.58 -1.62 21.80
CA LEU A 52 4.38 -0.93 23.07
C LEU A 52 3.15 -0.02 23.04
N SER A 53 2.95 0.73 21.96
CA SER A 53 1.75 1.55 21.73
C SER A 53 0.48 0.71 21.76
N ARG A 54 0.49 -0.48 21.13
CA ARG A 54 -0.64 -1.41 21.13
C ARG A 54 -0.92 -1.98 22.51
N ARG A 55 0.12 -2.34 23.26
CA ARG A 55 0.00 -2.87 24.62
C ARG A 55 -0.56 -1.84 25.61
N GLU A 56 -0.09 -0.60 25.54
CA GLU A 56 -0.55 0.46 26.44
C GLU A 56 -1.81 1.17 25.96
N ASN A 57 -2.22 0.94 24.71
CA ASN A 57 -3.28 1.67 24.02
C ASN A 57 -3.06 3.18 24.03
N LYS A 58 -1.82 3.62 23.84
CA LYS A 58 -1.40 5.04 23.77
C LYS A 58 -0.75 5.34 22.42
N SER A 59 -0.95 6.55 21.94
CA SER A 59 -0.41 7.03 20.65
C SER A 59 1.02 7.56 20.75
N ASP A 60 1.51 7.87 21.95
CA ASP A 60 2.76 8.61 22.15
C ASP A 60 3.96 7.86 21.58
N GLN A 61 4.05 6.55 21.86
CA GLN A 61 5.13 5.71 21.35
C GLN A 61 5.05 5.54 19.83
N LEU A 62 3.85 5.47 19.27
CA LEU A 62 3.64 5.39 17.82
C LEU A 62 4.08 6.69 17.12
N PHE A 63 3.88 7.84 17.77
CA PHE A 63 4.32 9.12 17.26
C PHE A 63 5.85 9.22 17.28
N GLU A 64 6.50 8.76 18.35
CA GLU A 64 7.96 8.70 18.41
C GLU A 64 8.55 7.75 17.35
N ALA A 65 7.88 6.63 17.07
CA ALA A 65 8.24 5.72 15.98
C ALA A 65 8.17 6.44 14.63
N LEU A 66 7.10 7.19 14.37
CA LEU A 66 6.97 7.98 13.14
C LEU A 66 8.07 9.03 13.03
N CYS A 67 8.38 9.77 14.10
CA CYS A 67 9.48 10.74 14.10
C CYS A 67 10.83 10.09 13.76
N LEU A 68 11.11 8.90 14.30
CA LEU A 68 12.31 8.14 13.96
C LEU A 68 12.33 7.76 12.47
N LEU A 69 11.21 7.25 11.93
CA LEU A 69 11.13 6.87 10.51
C LEU A 69 11.31 8.08 9.59
N GLN A 70 10.71 9.23 9.92
CA GLN A 70 10.90 10.48 9.17
C GLN A 70 12.35 10.96 9.22
N TYR A 71 13.01 10.79 10.37
CA TYR A 71 14.44 11.08 10.49
C TYR A 71 15.28 10.14 9.59
N VAL A 72 14.98 8.83 9.58
CA VAL A 72 15.66 7.87 8.69
C VAL A 72 15.45 8.23 7.22
N LEU A 73 14.24 8.62 6.80
CA LEU A 73 13.97 9.00 5.40
C LEU A 73 14.78 10.20 4.93
N ARG A 74 15.11 11.15 5.82
CA ARG A 74 15.99 12.29 5.48
C ARG A 74 17.42 11.83 5.15
N ASN A 75 17.83 10.68 5.66
CA ASN A 75 19.17 10.13 5.47
C ASN A 75 19.21 8.98 4.44
N SER A 76 18.12 8.25 4.27
CA SER A 76 17.96 7.08 3.39
C SER A 76 16.64 7.21 2.60
N THR A 77 16.59 8.18 1.68
CA THR A 77 15.36 8.57 0.95
C THR A 77 14.76 7.46 0.09
N SER A 78 15.57 6.50 -0.35
CA SER A 78 15.13 5.38 -1.20
C SER A 78 14.66 4.15 -0.41
N ASN A 79 14.68 4.20 0.93
CA ASN A 79 14.28 3.07 1.75
C ASN A 79 12.74 2.89 1.74
N PHE A 80 12.27 1.95 0.90
CA PHE A 80 10.84 1.69 0.73
C PHE A 80 10.20 1.03 1.96
N HIS A 81 10.95 0.27 2.78
CA HIS A 81 10.42 -0.30 4.02
C HIS A 81 10.03 0.78 5.01
N VAL A 82 10.85 1.83 5.14
CA VAL A 82 10.57 2.98 6.00
C VAL A 82 9.36 3.76 5.48
N LYS A 83 9.22 3.92 4.15
CA LYS A 83 8.05 4.55 3.52
C LYS A 83 6.77 3.74 3.77
N LEU A 84 6.80 2.42 3.58
CA LEU A 84 5.66 1.52 3.82
C LEU A 84 5.21 1.55 5.28
N LEU A 85 6.16 1.50 6.23
CA LEU A 85 5.84 1.55 7.65
C LEU A 85 5.29 2.93 8.04
N SER A 86 5.88 4.01 7.54
CA SER A 86 5.38 5.37 7.75
C SER A 86 3.96 5.54 7.22
N LEU A 87 3.69 5.03 6.01
CA LEU A 87 2.36 5.02 5.40
C LEU A 87 1.32 4.34 6.30
N LYS A 88 1.64 3.16 6.84
CA LYS A 88 0.76 2.46 7.78
C LYS A 88 0.52 3.26 9.06
N ILE A 89 1.56 3.85 9.64
CA ILE A 89 1.43 4.66 10.85
C ILE A 89 0.59 5.92 10.60
N TYR A 90 0.75 6.57 9.45
CA TYR A 90 -0.12 7.70 9.08
C TYR A 90 -1.59 7.30 8.99
N HIS A 91 -1.90 6.15 8.38
CA HIS A 91 -3.26 5.62 8.37
C HIS A 91 -3.79 5.30 9.76
N LEU A 92 -2.96 4.74 10.66
CA LEU A 92 -3.33 4.49 12.05
C LEU A 92 -3.68 5.78 12.81
N PHE A 93 -3.02 6.90 12.49
CA PHE A 93 -3.36 8.22 13.02
C PHE A 93 -4.57 8.88 12.34
N GLY A 94 -5.11 8.28 11.27
CA GLY A 94 -6.10 8.95 10.41
C GLY A 94 -5.53 10.15 9.63
N CYS A 95 -4.20 10.28 9.57
CA CYS A 95 -3.52 11.38 8.88
C CYS A 95 -3.39 11.07 7.39
N GLN A 96 -4.47 11.27 6.67
CA GLN A 96 -4.57 10.90 5.25
C GLN A 96 -3.63 11.69 4.33
N VAL A 97 -3.32 12.96 4.67
CA VAL A 97 -2.37 13.77 3.89
C VAL A 97 -0.97 13.16 3.94
N GLY A 98 -0.49 12.81 5.13
CA GLY A 98 0.82 12.16 5.30
C GLY A 98 0.85 10.78 4.66
N ALA A 99 -0.25 10.03 4.75
CA ALA A 99 -0.39 8.74 4.07
C ALA A 99 -0.31 8.90 2.53
N GLN A 100 -0.99 9.90 1.97
CA GLN A 100 -0.94 10.18 0.53
C GLN A 100 0.49 10.52 0.09
N GLU A 101 1.19 11.38 0.81
CA GLU A 101 2.58 11.76 0.50
C GLU A 101 3.52 10.54 0.50
N MET A 102 3.39 9.66 1.51
CA MET A 102 4.20 8.43 1.54
C MET A 102 3.85 7.45 0.42
N TYR A 103 2.57 7.37 0.03
CA TYR A 103 2.13 6.55 -1.10
C TYR A 103 2.70 7.05 -2.42
N GLU A 104 2.71 8.37 -2.64
CA GLU A 104 3.34 9.00 -3.80
C GLU A 104 4.85 8.79 -3.82
N TYR A 105 5.54 8.87 -2.67
CA TYR A 105 6.97 8.59 -2.56
C TYR A 105 7.35 7.12 -2.79
N LEU A 106 6.42 6.18 -2.61
CA LEU A 106 6.65 4.78 -2.96
C LEU A 106 6.63 4.55 -4.47
N ASP A 107 6.02 5.45 -5.24
CA ASP A 107 5.95 5.41 -6.70
C ASP A 107 5.44 4.07 -7.25
N ILE A 108 4.39 3.54 -6.63
CA ILE A 108 3.78 2.24 -6.97
C ILE A 108 3.18 2.32 -8.38
N LYS A 109 3.66 1.45 -9.28
CA LYS A 109 3.30 1.46 -10.71
C LYS A 109 2.98 0.08 -11.26
N GLN A 110 2.16 0.06 -12.32
CA GLN A 110 1.84 -1.13 -13.11
C GLN A 110 1.37 -2.29 -12.23
N ILE A 111 1.98 -3.47 -12.34
CA ILE A 111 1.62 -4.67 -11.57
C ILE A 111 1.68 -4.47 -10.05
N GLN A 112 2.47 -3.50 -9.56
CA GLN A 112 2.51 -3.17 -8.14
C GLN A 112 1.19 -2.55 -7.65
N LEU A 113 0.37 -1.98 -8.52
CA LEU A 113 -0.96 -1.47 -8.17
C LEU A 113 -1.91 -2.61 -7.78
N ASP A 114 -1.71 -3.81 -8.34
CA ASP A 114 -2.44 -5.02 -7.97
C ASP A 114 -1.91 -5.62 -6.66
N SER A 115 -0.58 -5.80 -6.58
CA SER A 115 0.02 -6.49 -5.44
C SER A 115 0.20 -5.63 -4.18
N MET A 116 0.53 -4.34 -4.33
CA MET A 116 0.82 -3.44 -3.22
C MET A 116 -0.16 -2.28 -3.09
N GLY A 117 -0.97 -1.96 -4.10
CA GLY A 117 -1.91 -0.82 -4.05
C GLY A 117 -2.89 -0.86 -2.87
N TYR A 118 -3.17 -2.07 -2.36
CA TYR A 118 -4.04 -2.29 -1.21
C TYR A 118 -3.58 -1.56 0.06
N VAL A 119 -2.27 -1.36 0.25
CA VAL A 119 -1.68 -0.74 1.45
C VAL A 119 -2.17 0.69 1.70
N HIS A 120 -2.70 1.32 0.65
CA HIS A 120 -3.29 2.64 0.73
C HIS A 120 -4.78 2.61 0.36
N CYS A 121 -5.15 2.01 -0.78
CA CYS A 121 -6.51 2.02 -1.30
C CYS A 121 -7.57 1.47 -0.34
N GLN A 122 -7.24 0.45 0.46
CA GLN A 122 -8.19 -0.17 1.40
C GLN A 122 -8.47 0.69 2.64
N LEU A 123 -7.57 1.61 2.97
CA LEU A 123 -7.65 2.45 4.17
C LEU A 123 -8.21 3.84 3.87
N LEU A 124 -8.21 4.23 2.59
CA LEU A 124 -8.73 5.52 2.13
C LEU A 124 -10.16 5.85 2.56
N PRO A 125 -11.14 4.91 2.55
CA PRO A 125 -12.52 5.22 2.95
C PRO A 125 -12.63 5.70 4.41
N LEU A 126 -11.68 5.29 5.27
CA LEU A 126 -11.65 5.64 6.68
C LEU A 126 -11.29 7.11 6.94
N GLY A 127 -10.66 7.78 5.96
CA GLY A 127 -10.18 9.17 6.11
C GLY A 127 -11.19 10.26 5.75
N GLY A 128 -12.32 9.90 5.12
CA GLY A 128 -13.41 10.84 4.81
C GLY A 128 -13.16 11.84 3.68
N ARG A 129 -11.98 11.84 3.03
CA ARG A 129 -11.67 12.71 1.87
C ARG A 129 -11.97 12.04 0.53
N PHE A 130 -13.25 11.80 0.24
CA PHE A 130 -13.72 11.03 -0.91
C PHE A 130 -13.25 11.58 -2.27
N SER A 131 -13.25 12.90 -2.46
CA SER A 131 -12.82 13.53 -3.73
C SER A 131 -11.33 13.29 -4.03
N GLY A 132 -10.46 13.32 -3.00
CA GLY A 132 -9.05 13.01 -3.15
C GLY A 132 -8.81 11.52 -3.40
N ASN A 133 -9.55 10.67 -2.69
CA ASN A 133 -9.47 9.21 -2.82
C ASN A 133 -9.85 8.73 -4.22
N ARG A 134 -10.86 9.38 -4.81
CA ARG A 134 -11.34 9.06 -6.15
C ARG A 134 -10.22 9.06 -7.19
N ASN A 135 -9.28 10.00 -7.10
CA ASN A 135 -8.12 10.09 -8.00
C ASN A 135 -7.18 8.89 -7.87
N VAL A 136 -6.99 8.38 -6.64
CA VAL A 136 -6.13 7.22 -6.38
C VAL A 136 -6.77 5.95 -6.92
N TYR A 137 -8.09 5.81 -6.75
CA TYR A 137 -8.84 4.72 -7.37
C TYR A 137 -8.79 4.81 -8.90
N ASP A 138 -8.96 5.98 -9.51
CA ASP A 138 -8.84 6.17 -10.96
C ASP A 138 -7.47 5.72 -11.49
N ALA A 139 -6.39 6.13 -10.83
CA ALA A 139 -5.04 5.72 -11.23
C ALA A 139 -4.88 4.19 -11.21
N THR A 140 -5.44 3.54 -10.18
CA THR A 140 -5.41 2.09 -10.01
C THR A 140 -6.29 1.37 -11.05
N LEU A 141 -7.53 1.83 -11.25
CA LEU A 141 -8.47 1.26 -12.21
C LEU A 141 -7.98 1.41 -13.65
N LYS A 142 -7.36 2.55 -13.98
CA LYS A 142 -6.76 2.80 -15.29
C LYS A 142 -5.70 1.77 -15.65
N PHE A 143 -4.91 1.30 -14.68
CA PHE A 143 -3.98 0.18 -14.90
C PHE A 143 -4.75 -1.08 -15.32
N PHE A 144 -5.75 -1.52 -14.56
CA PHE A 144 -6.52 -2.72 -14.88
C PHE A 144 -7.21 -2.65 -16.25
N THR A 145 -7.81 -1.50 -16.59
CA THR A 145 -8.46 -1.28 -17.90
C THR A 145 -7.45 -1.27 -19.05
N ASN A 146 -6.31 -0.59 -18.90
CA ASN A 146 -5.28 -0.54 -19.95
C ASN A 146 -4.64 -1.92 -20.17
N SER A 147 -4.32 -2.62 -19.09
CA SER A 147 -3.75 -3.96 -19.15
C SER A 147 -4.68 -4.95 -19.85
N TYR A 148 -6.01 -4.73 -19.89
CA TYR A 148 -6.91 -5.59 -20.67
C TYR A 148 -6.54 -5.64 -22.16
N LYS A 149 -6.23 -4.48 -22.77
CA LYS A 149 -5.86 -4.41 -24.19
C LYS A 149 -4.50 -5.06 -24.45
N GLU A 150 -3.51 -4.71 -23.64
CA GLU A 150 -2.14 -5.25 -23.74
C GLU A 150 -2.13 -6.78 -23.62
N ARG A 151 -2.96 -7.35 -22.73
CA ARG A 151 -3.07 -8.81 -22.56
C ARG A 151 -3.53 -9.55 -23.82
N LEU A 152 -4.46 -9.00 -24.59
CA LEU A 152 -4.90 -9.62 -25.85
C LEU A 152 -3.80 -9.59 -26.91
N GLU A 153 -3.01 -8.51 -26.94
CA GLU A 153 -1.85 -8.40 -27.83
C GLU A 153 -0.78 -9.44 -27.49
N TYR A 154 -0.48 -9.66 -26.20
CA TYR A 154 0.49 -10.68 -25.80
C TYR A 154 0.09 -12.10 -26.23
N ILE A 155 -1.19 -12.45 -26.14
CA ILE A 155 -1.69 -13.74 -26.64
C ILE A 155 -1.45 -13.83 -28.15
N ALA A 156 -1.77 -12.80 -28.93
CA ALA A 156 -1.50 -12.79 -30.38
C ALA A 156 0.01 -12.90 -30.70
N LEU A 157 0.86 -12.27 -29.90
CA LEU A 157 2.33 -12.35 -30.05
C LEU A 157 2.85 -13.76 -29.77
N THR A 158 2.26 -14.51 -28.84
CA THR A 158 2.67 -15.92 -28.62
C THR A 158 2.46 -16.79 -29.85
N TYR A 159 1.36 -16.57 -30.59
CA TYR A 159 1.13 -17.22 -31.88
C TYR A 159 2.13 -16.74 -32.95
N ARG A 160 2.34 -15.43 -33.06
CA ARG A 160 3.23 -14.84 -34.06
C ARG A 160 4.68 -15.29 -33.93
N PHE A 161 5.17 -15.43 -32.70
CA PHE A 161 6.55 -15.82 -32.39
C PHE A 161 6.69 -17.30 -32.01
N CYS A 162 5.63 -18.11 -32.21
CA CYS A 162 5.62 -19.54 -31.91
C CYS A 162 6.06 -19.89 -30.47
N THR A 163 5.80 -19.01 -29.50
CA THR A 163 6.14 -19.21 -28.09
C THR A 163 4.97 -19.84 -27.34
N PHE A 164 4.51 -21.00 -27.82
CA PHE A 164 3.30 -21.65 -27.32
C PHE A 164 3.43 -22.14 -25.87
N SER A 165 4.64 -22.46 -25.43
CA SER A 165 4.92 -22.86 -24.04
C SER A 165 4.55 -21.78 -23.02
N LYS A 166 4.46 -20.50 -23.41
CA LYS A 166 4.08 -19.39 -22.53
C LYS A 166 2.61 -19.01 -22.61
N MET A 167 1.84 -19.60 -23.52
CA MET A 167 0.45 -19.25 -23.73
C MET A 167 -0.41 -19.52 -22.49
N GLU A 168 -0.22 -20.67 -21.86
CA GLU A 168 -0.93 -21.02 -20.62
C GLU A 168 -0.62 -20.05 -19.49
N GLU A 169 0.65 -19.70 -19.30
CA GLU A 169 1.07 -18.70 -18.31
C GLU A 169 0.40 -17.34 -18.55
N PHE A 170 0.31 -16.87 -19.80
CA PHE A 170 -0.37 -15.61 -20.15
C PHE A 170 -1.88 -15.67 -19.95
N MET A 171 -2.51 -16.81 -20.26
CA MET A 171 -3.95 -17.01 -20.02
C MET A 171 -4.27 -17.00 -18.53
N ASN A 172 -3.50 -17.73 -17.72
CA ASN A 172 -3.64 -17.75 -16.27
C ASN A 172 -3.40 -16.36 -15.66
N PHE A 173 -2.37 -15.64 -16.14
CA PHE A 173 -2.12 -14.27 -15.70
C PHE A 173 -3.26 -13.32 -16.06
N LYS A 174 -3.85 -13.47 -17.26
CA LYS A 174 -5.00 -12.69 -17.68
C LYS A 174 -6.22 -12.93 -16.79
N GLU A 175 -6.52 -14.19 -16.50
CA GLU A 175 -7.64 -14.56 -15.64
C GLU A 175 -7.46 -14.00 -14.23
N ARG A 176 -6.28 -14.20 -13.63
CA ARG A 176 -5.94 -13.66 -12.31
C ARG A 176 -6.05 -12.14 -12.22
N LEU A 177 -5.58 -11.40 -13.23
CA LEU A 177 -5.71 -9.93 -13.23
C LEU A 177 -7.15 -9.48 -13.44
N THR A 178 -7.93 -10.21 -14.24
CA THR A 178 -9.34 -9.87 -14.52
C THR A 178 -10.20 -10.07 -13.27
N ASN A 179 -9.94 -11.16 -12.55
CA ASN A 179 -10.64 -11.51 -11.32
C ASN A 179 -9.86 -11.06 -10.08
N SER A 180 -9.07 -9.98 -10.16
CA SER A 180 -8.33 -9.49 -8.99
C SER A 180 -9.28 -8.91 -7.94
N LEU A 181 -9.08 -9.32 -6.68
CA LEU A 181 -9.76 -8.73 -5.52
C LEU A 181 -9.51 -7.22 -5.42
N GLN A 182 -8.28 -6.77 -5.72
CA GLN A 182 -7.91 -5.37 -5.63
C GLN A 182 -8.63 -4.53 -6.71
N TYR A 183 -8.80 -5.08 -7.91
CA TYR A 183 -9.58 -4.44 -8.97
C TYR A 183 -11.03 -4.24 -8.56
N VAL A 184 -11.67 -5.30 -8.05
CA VAL A 184 -13.07 -5.26 -7.61
C VAL A 184 -13.26 -4.30 -6.45
N ALA A 185 -12.40 -4.37 -5.43
CA ALA A 185 -12.47 -3.49 -4.25
C ALA A 185 -12.33 -2.01 -4.66
N CYS A 186 -11.35 -1.66 -5.48
CA CYS A 186 -11.19 -0.28 -5.96
C CYS A 186 -12.37 0.18 -6.84
N SER A 187 -12.97 -0.72 -7.62
CA SER A 187 -14.13 -0.38 -8.47
C SER A 187 -15.35 -0.02 -7.64
N VAL A 188 -15.63 -0.83 -6.60
CA VAL A 188 -16.73 -0.58 -5.66
C VAL A 188 -16.48 0.69 -4.86
N GLU A 189 -15.28 0.86 -4.29
CA GLU A 189 -14.95 2.05 -3.51
C GLU A 189 -14.97 3.34 -4.33
N ALA A 190 -14.60 3.30 -5.61
CA ALA A 190 -14.72 4.45 -6.51
C ALA A 190 -16.19 4.86 -6.70
N GLN A 191 -17.07 3.91 -6.94
CA GLN A 191 -18.51 4.16 -7.06
C GLN A 191 -19.10 4.70 -5.75
N ILE A 192 -18.69 4.16 -4.60
CA ILE A 192 -19.11 4.66 -3.28
C ILE A 192 -18.61 6.10 -3.07
N CYS A 193 -17.37 6.41 -3.44
CA CYS A 193 -16.83 7.77 -3.36
C CYS A 193 -17.67 8.75 -4.20
N ASP A 194 -18.08 8.35 -5.41
CA ASP A 194 -18.90 9.16 -6.30
C ASP A 194 -20.33 9.35 -5.73
N LEU A 195 -20.93 8.30 -5.17
CA LEU A 195 -22.23 8.35 -4.50
C LEU A 195 -22.21 9.28 -3.27
N VAL A 196 -21.20 9.16 -2.41
CA VAL A 196 -21.06 10.01 -1.22
C VAL A 196 -20.74 11.46 -1.61
N SER A 197 -20.06 11.65 -2.74
CA SER A 197 -19.75 12.97 -3.29
C SER A 197 -20.90 13.57 -4.10
N CYS A 198 -22.06 12.90 -4.22
CA CYS A 198 -23.23 13.48 -4.86
C CYS A 198 -23.79 14.63 -4.01
N TYR A 199 -23.44 15.86 -4.38
CA TYR A 199 -24.03 17.07 -3.85
C TYR A 199 -24.71 17.83 -5.00
N GLY A 200 -25.99 18.19 -4.84
CA GLY A 200 -26.72 18.88 -5.89
C GLY A 200 -28.21 18.58 -5.89
N ASN A 201 -28.88 18.99 -6.98
CA ASN A 201 -30.29 18.68 -7.19
C ASN A 201 -30.47 17.23 -7.67
N ILE A 202 -31.71 16.73 -7.54
CA ILE A 202 -32.05 15.33 -7.87
C ILE A 202 -31.67 14.96 -9.30
N THR A 203 -31.81 15.86 -10.26
CA THR A 203 -31.48 15.61 -11.67
C THR A 203 -29.98 15.39 -11.86
N GLN A 204 -29.14 16.20 -11.23
CA GLN A 204 -27.68 16.04 -11.27
C GLN A 204 -27.24 14.73 -10.62
N ASN A 205 -27.77 14.41 -9.43
CA ASN A 205 -27.43 13.17 -8.73
C ASN A 205 -27.91 11.93 -9.50
N LEU A 206 -29.11 11.96 -10.09
CA LEU A 206 -29.60 10.88 -10.95
C LEU A 206 -28.72 10.71 -12.20
N SER A 207 -28.27 11.81 -12.81
CA SER A 207 -27.36 11.72 -13.97
C SER A 207 -26.02 11.08 -13.61
N ALA A 208 -25.46 11.41 -12.43
CA ALA A 208 -24.23 10.77 -11.92
C ALA A 208 -24.46 9.29 -11.60
N TYR A 209 -25.58 8.95 -10.96
CA TYR A 209 -25.97 7.58 -10.68
C TYR A 209 -26.08 6.73 -11.96
N VAL A 210 -26.77 7.24 -12.98
CA VAL A 210 -26.91 6.56 -14.27
C VAL A 210 -25.54 6.40 -14.96
N ALA A 211 -24.65 7.40 -14.88
CA ALA A 211 -23.32 7.33 -15.46
C ALA A 211 -22.46 6.21 -14.84
N MET A 212 -22.66 5.88 -13.56
CA MET A 212 -21.96 4.75 -12.91
C MET A 212 -22.41 3.37 -13.41
N SER A 213 -23.50 3.29 -14.18
CA SER A 213 -24.03 2.04 -14.74
C SER A 213 -24.24 0.94 -13.69
N ILE A 214 -24.71 1.33 -12.51
CA ILE A 214 -25.03 0.44 -11.38
C ILE A 214 -26.41 -0.16 -11.64
N GLU A 215 -26.48 -1.49 -11.72
CA GLU A 215 -27.74 -2.21 -11.86
C GLU A 215 -27.96 -3.06 -10.60
N PRO A 216 -28.87 -2.66 -9.68
CA PRO A 216 -29.04 -3.37 -8.41
C PRO A 216 -29.47 -4.83 -8.53
N ALA A 217 -30.06 -5.21 -9.68
CA ALA A 217 -30.51 -6.56 -9.96
C ALA A 217 -29.41 -7.46 -10.55
N GLU A 218 -28.33 -6.88 -11.06
CA GLU A 218 -27.25 -7.62 -11.71
C GLU A 218 -25.93 -7.43 -10.95
N ASP A 219 -25.48 -8.50 -10.30
CA ASP A 219 -24.13 -8.54 -9.73
C ASP A 219 -23.12 -8.99 -10.80
N ARG A 220 -22.28 -8.06 -11.23
CA ARG A 220 -21.25 -8.30 -12.26
C ARG A 220 -19.98 -8.94 -11.68
N ILE A 221 -19.89 -9.12 -10.36
CA ILE A 221 -18.70 -9.65 -9.70
C ILE A 221 -18.73 -11.17 -9.71
N ALA A 222 -17.72 -11.79 -10.32
CA ALA A 222 -17.51 -13.23 -10.28
C ALA A 222 -16.91 -13.68 -8.93
N TRP A 223 -17.72 -13.66 -7.86
CA TRP A 223 -17.27 -13.91 -6.48
C TRP A 223 -16.47 -15.20 -6.29
N HIS A 224 -16.84 -16.26 -7.02
CA HIS A 224 -16.21 -17.58 -6.91
C HIS A 224 -14.86 -17.67 -7.63
N GLU A 225 -14.55 -16.72 -8.51
CA GLU A 225 -13.32 -16.70 -9.31
C GLU A 225 -12.31 -15.66 -8.83
N LEU A 226 -12.64 -14.92 -7.75
CA LEU A 226 -11.78 -13.88 -7.21
C LEU A 226 -10.41 -14.44 -6.81
N SER A 227 -9.37 -13.72 -7.21
CA SER A 227 -7.98 -14.02 -6.88
C SER A 227 -7.39 -12.93 -5.99
N ASP A 228 -6.76 -13.35 -4.90
CA ASP A 228 -6.01 -12.45 -4.03
C ASP A 228 -4.55 -12.42 -4.47
N ASN A 229 -4.15 -11.32 -5.09
CA ASN A 229 -2.80 -11.09 -5.60
C ASN A 229 -1.96 -10.18 -4.69
N ARG A 230 -2.46 -9.83 -3.50
CA ARG A 230 -1.79 -8.91 -2.58
C ARG A 230 -0.48 -9.49 -2.06
N ASP A 231 0.57 -8.68 -2.07
CA ASP A 231 1.84 -9.00 -1.43
C ASP A 231 1.76 -8.65 0.07
N LEU A 232 1.55 -9.70 0.88
CA LEU A 232 1.51 -9.61 2.34
C LEU A 232 2.92 -9.69 2.97
N GLY A 233 3.94 -9.97 2.16
CA GLY A 233 5.35 -10.12 2.55
C GLY A 233 6.22 -8.88 2.31
N ALA A 234 5.72 -7.86 1.60
CA ALA A 234 6.46 -6.62 1.32
C ALA A 234 6.97 -5.89 2.57
N ILE A 235 6.26 -6.02 3.69
CA ILE A 235 6.68 -5.45 4.98
C ILE A 235 7.44 -6.53 5.74
N ILE A 236 8.70 -6.20 6.06
CA ILE A 236 9.57 -7.09 6.82
C ILE A 236 8.94 -7.33 8.20
N ARG A 237 8.86 -8.60 8.58
CA ARG A 237 8.47 -9.05 9.92
C ARG A 237 9.66 -9.73 10.58
N TRP A 238 10.01 -9.26 11.76
CA TRP A 238 11.00 -9.90 12.64
C TRP A 238 10.35 -10.68 13.79
N ASP A 239 9.03 -10.80 13.74
CA ASP A 239 8.27 -11.56 14.72
C ASP A 239 8.72 -13.02 14.72
N PRO A 240 8.80 -13.67 15.90
CA PRO A 240 9.15 -15.07 15.96
C PRO A 240 8.13 -15.89 15.16
N LEU A 241 8.64 -16.72 14.25
CA LEU A 241 7.88 -17.82 13.69
C LEU A 241 7.52 -18.72 14.88
N HIS A 242 6.23 -18.96 15.09
CA HIS A 242 5.71 -19.76 16.20
C HIS A 242 6.58 -20.95 16.59
#